data_AF-A0AA43CUX1-F1
#
_entry.id   AF-A0AA43CUX1-F1
#
_cell.length_a   1.000
_cell.length_b   1.000
_cell.length_c   1.000
_cell.angle_alpha   90.00
_cell.angle_beta   90.00
_cell.angle_gamma   90.00
#
_symmetry.space_group_name_H-M   'P 1'
#
loop_
_entity.id
_entity.type
_entity.pdbx_description
1 polymer ?
#
loop_
_entity_poly.entity_id
_entity_poly.type
_entity_poly.pdbx_seq_one_letter_code
_entity_poly.pdbx_strand_id
1 'polypeptide(L)'
;MKPFIFIIPGFLLLCSWPEIAAAETAPAKYSRTPSYTADGSEACLRCHSGEKMRSIATSAHGDPQRPGSPAAEQGCESCHGPGSIHVSRAHGGRGFPPLTQFGRGKDAAPREEQLHACLSCHADERMEDQRITFIGSAHDRQTINCSTCHTAHAGGDPISDRESQLATCSRCHRRHLEEHPRFEDKSIDFDALSCSTCHDVHVPAALEE
;
A
#
# COMPACT_ATOMS: atom_id res chain seq x y z
N MET A 1 -74.14 1.26 -47.07
CA MET A 1 -73.07 0.23 -47.17
C MET A 1 -72.04 0.55 -46.10
N LYS A 2 -71.89 -0.29 -45.08
CA LYS A 2 -71.07 -0.02 -43.89
C LYS A 2 -69.57 -0.24 -44.20
N PRO A 3 -68.66 0.67 -43.85
CA PRO A 3 -67.23 0.45 -44.03
C PRO A 3 -66.69 -0.47 -42.92
N PHE A 4 -65.90 -1.45 -43.31
CA PHE A 4 -65.19 -2.36 -42.42
C PHE A 4 -64.01 -1.64 -41.76
N ILE A 5 -63.98 -1.69 -40.42
CA ILE A 5 -62.87 -1.25 -39.58
C ILE A 5 -61.86 -2.40 -39.50
N PHE A 6 -60.65 -2.19 -40.02
CA PHE A 6 -59.52 -3.09 -39.80
C PHE A 6 -58.79 -2.68 -38.51
N ILE A 7 -58.85 -3.55 -37.50
CA ILE A 7 -58.07 -3.44 -36.27
C ILE A 7 -56.68 -4.04 -36.55
N ILE A 8 -55.64 -3.21 -36.55
CA ILE A 8 -54.25 -3.66 -36.54
C ILE A 8 -53.88 -3.93 -35.08
N PRO A 9 -53.46 -5.16 -34.69
CA PRO A 9 -53.08 -5.43 -33.33
C PRO A 9 -51.74 -4.77 -33.03
N GLY A 10 -51.72 -3.93 -31.99
CA GLY A 10 -50.54 -3.22 -31.52
C GLY A 10 -49.44 -4.18 -31.06
N PHE A 11 -48.24 -3.99 -31.61
CA PHE A 11 -47.02 -4.65 -31.17
C PHE A 11 -46.53 -3.92 -29.90
N LEU A 12 -46.84 -4.47 -28.73
CA LEU A 12 -46.26 -4.04 -27.45
C LEU A 12 -44.78 -4.43 -27.44
N LEU A 13 -43.89 -3.50 -27.77
CA LEU A 13 -42.45 -3.63 -27.55
C LEU A 13 -42.20 -3.60 -26.03
N LEU A 14 -42.03 -4.78 -25.44
CA LEU A 14 -41.50 -4.94 -24.08
C LEU A 14 -40.01 -4.59 -24.11
N CYS A 15 -39.66 -3.39 -23.66
CA CYS A 15 -38.28 -3.02 -23.38
C CYS A 15 -37.81 -3.80 -22.14
N SER A 16 -37.02 -4.86 -22.36
CA SER A 16 -36.33 -5.59 -21.30
C SER A 16 -35.16 -4.76 -20.80
N TRP A 17 -35.28 -4.14 -19.63
CA TRP A 17 -34.11 -3.62 -18.91
C TRP A 17 -33.32 -4.81 -18.32
N PRO A 18 -32.00 -4.88 -18.51
CA PRO A 18 -31.21 -5.89 -17.82
C PRO A 18 -31.18 -5.56 -16.33
N GLU A 19 -31.63 -6.51 -15.51
CA GLU A 19 -31.36 -6.52 -14.08
C GLU A 19 -29.85 -6.48 -13.88
N ILE A 20 -29.36 -5.40 -13.27
CA ILE A 20 -27.99 -5.33 -12.78
C ILE A 20 -27.91 -6.32 -11.61
N ALA A 21 -27.32 -7.48 -11.87
CA ALA A 21 -27.02 -8.46 -10.83
C ALA A 21 -26.12 -7.82 -9.77
N ALA A 22 -26.58 -7.83 -8.52
CA ALA A 22 -25.76 -7.45 -7.37
C ALA A 22 -24.52 -8.34 -7.33
N ALA A 23 -23.34 -7.74 -7.29
CA ALA A 23 -22.09 -8.48 -7.14
C ALA A 23 -22.11 -9.25 -5.80
N GLU A 24 -21.97 -10.58 -5.87
CA GLU A 24 -21.85 -11.44 -4.69
C GLU A 24 -20.60 -11.03 -3.88
N THR A 25 -20.82 -10.56 -2.65
CA THR A 25 -19.74 -10.33 -1.69
C THR A 25 -19.14 -11.67 -1.27
N ALA A 26 -17.83 -11.83 -1.41
CA ALA A 26 -17.11 -13.03 -0.99
C ALA A 26 -17.42 -13.40 0.48
N PRO A 27 -17.44 -14.70 0.84
CA PRO A 27 -17.79 -15.14 2.18
C PRO A 27 -16.82 -14.59 3.23
N ALA A 28 -17.35 -14.14 4.37
CA ALA A 28 -16.56 -13.64 5.48
C ALA A 28 -15.62 -14.74 6.01
N LYS A 29 -14.30 -14.46 6.02
CA LYS A 29 -13.25 -15.39 6.48
C LYS A 29 -13.37 -15.77 7.96
N TYR A 30 -14.12 -15.01 8.76
CA TYR A 30 -14.25 -15.20 10.20
C TYR A 30 -15.70 -15.05 10.66
N SER A 31 -16.05 -15.73 11.75
CA SER A 31 -17.39 -15.68 12.36
C SER A 31 -17.71 -14.36 13.06
N ARG A 32 -16.71 -13.47 13.20
CA ARG A 32 -16.82 -12.15 13.83
C ARG A 32 -16.01 -11.15 13.00
N THR A 33 -16.46 -9.90 13.00
CA THR A 33 -15.72 -8.79 12.38
C THR A 33 -14.49 -8.44 13.23
N PRO A 34 -13.29 -8.29 12.64
CA PRO A 34 -12.12 -7.77 13.34
C PRO A 34 -12.35 -6.37 13.88
N SER A 35 -11.70 -6.05 15.01
CA SER A 35 -11.70 -4.74 15.66
C SER A 35 -10.29 -4.40 16.12
N TYR A 36 -10.00 -3.12 16.34
CA TYR A 36 -8.72 -2.71 16.90
C TYR A 36 -8.57 -3.23 18.33
N THR A 37 -7.33 -3.47 18.74
CA THR A 37 -7.01 -4.00 20.06
C THR A 37 -7.07 -2.91 21.11
N ALA A 38 -7.65 -3.20 22.27
CA ALA A 38 -7.79 -2.22 23.35
C ALA A 38 -6.43 -1.81 23.95
N ASP A 39 -5.46 -2.73 23.97
CA ASP A 39 -4.11 -2.49 24.47
C ASP A 39 -3.18 -1.91 23.38
N GLY A 40 -3.70 -1.65 22.18
CA GLY A 40 -2.96 -1.15 21.02
C GLY A 40 -1.68 -1.93 20.73
N SER A 41 -0.59 -1.22 20.43
CA SER A 41 0.72 -1.82 20.10
C SER A 41 1.27 -2.75 21.20
N GLU A 42 0.88 -2.58 22.46
CA GLU A 42 1.32 -3.47 23.54
C GLU A 42 0.81 -4.90 23.32
N ALA A 43 -0.43 -5.07 22.81
CA ALA A 43 -0.98 -6.38 22.48
C ALA A 43 -0.08 -7.14 21.51
N CYS A 44 0.48 -6.44 20.53
CA CYS A 44 1.35 -7.00 19.50
C CYS A 44 2.73 -7.35 20.07
N LEU A 45 3.33 -6.42 20.84
CA LEU A 45 4.69 -6.55 21.37
C LEU A 45 4.84 -7.63 22.44
N ARG A 46 3.76 -8.18 22.99
CA ARG A 46 3.81 -9.38 23.87
C ARG A 46 4.41 -10.59 23.16
N CYS A 47 4.15 -10.75 21.86
CA CYS A 47 4.70 -11.84 21.04
C CYS A 47 5.74 -11.33 20.02
N HIS A 48 5.50 -10.18 19.41
CA HIS A 48 6.37 -9.56 18.39
C HIS A 48 7.39 -8.61 19.02
N SER A 49 8.13 -9.09 20.02
CA SER A 49 9.08 -8.31 20.81
C SER A 49 10.49 -8.24 20.22
N GLY A 50 10.71 -8.68 18.99
CA GLY A 50 12.04 -8.59 18.38
C GLY A 50 12.52 -7.14 18.26
N GLU A 51 13.82 -6.90 18.37
CA GLU A 51 14.45 -5.58 18.18
C GLU A 51 13.93 -4.90 16.91
N LYS A 52 13.91 -5.64 15.79
CA LYS A 52 13.38 -5.17 14.50
C LYS A 52 11.97 -4.56 14.61
N MET A 53 11.05 -5.22 15.33
CA MET A 53 9.68 -4.71 15.48
C MET A 53 9.65 -3.43 16.33
N ARG A 54 10.56 -3.32 17.30
CA ARG A 54 10.66 -2.14 18.18
C ARG A 54 11.37 -0.97 17.53
N SER A 55 12.21 -1.19 16.52
CA SER A 55 12.98 -0.13 15.86
C SER A 55 12.11 0.99 15.30
N ILE A 56 10.87 0.68 14.88
CA ILE A 56 9.91 1.68 14.37
C ILE A 56 9.62 2.79 15.39
N ALA A 57 9.75 2.54 16.70
CA ALA A 57 9.43 3.50 17.76
C ALA A 57 10.28 4.79 17.71
N THR A 58 11.40 4.76 16.98
CA THR A 58 12.28 5.94 16.78
C THR A 58 12.09 6.61 15.42
N SER A 59 11.22 6.06 14.57
CA SER A 59 10.88 6.62 13.25
C SER A 59 9.76 7.65 13.32
N ALA A 60 9.55 8.37 12.21
CA ALA A 60 8.39 9.25 12.03
C ALA A 60 7.04 8.53 12.19
N HIS A 61 6.98 7.23 11.88
CA HIS A 61 5.76 6.44 12.09
C HIS A 61 5.54 6.05 13.56
N GLY A 62 6.64 5.95 14.32
CA GLY A 62 6.64 5.59 15.74
C GLY A 62 6.46 6.76 16.68
N ASP A 63 6.39 7.99 16.18
CA ASP A 63 6.27 9.21 17.00
C ASP A 63 4.80 9.50 17.35
N PRO A 64 4.35 9.28 18.61
CA PRO A 64 2.98 9.55 19.01
C PRO A 64 2.66 11.05 19.13
N GLN A 65 3.67 11.93 19.10
CA GLN A 65 3.47 13.37 19.14
C GLN A 65 3.21 13.97 17.76
N ARG A 66 3.50 13.22 16.69
CA ARG A 66 3.24 13.63 15.31
C ARG A 66 1.79 13.31 14.93
N PRO A 67 0.92 14.31 14.69
CA PRO A 67 -0.45 14.06 14.26
C PRO A 67 -0.51 13.24 12.96
N GLY A 68 -1.42 12.28 12.90
CA GLY A 68 -1.58 11.39 11.74
C GLY A 68 -0.48 10.33 11.59
N SER A 69 0.48 10.23 12.51
CA SER A 69 1.41 9.11 12.54
C SER A 69 0.68 7.83 12.98
N PRO A 70 1.12 6.64 12.52
CA PRO A 70 0.62 5.38 13.04
C PRO A 70 0.60 5.31 14.57
N ALA A 71 1.66 5.74 15.25
CA ALA A 71 1.74 5.73 16.72
C ALA A 71 0.78 6.69 17.42
N ALA A 72 0.38 7.79 16.78
CA ALA A 72 -0.67 8.69 17.29
C ALA A 72 -2.09 8.15 17.07
N GLU A 73 -2.25 7.14 16.20
CA GLU A 73 -3.52 6.52 15.84
C GLU A 73 -3.65 5.09 16.41
N GLN A 74 -3.65 4.05 15.58
CA GLN A 74 -3.83 2.64 15.98
C GLN A 74 -2.51 1.86 16.12
N GLY A 75 -1.37 2.55 16.11
CA GLY A 75 -0.04 1.96 16.24
C GLY A 75 0.25 0.92 15.16
N CYS A 76 0.64 -0.29 15.58
CA CYS A 76 0.88 -1.41 14.67
C CYS A 76 -0.31 -1.69 13.74
N GLU A 77 -1.53 -1.50 14.22
CA GLU A 77 -2.77 -1.83 13.51
C GLU A 77 -3.12 -0.79 12.43
N SER A 78 -2.47 0.37 12.41
CA SER A 78 -2.61 1.37 11.34
C SER A 78 -2.10 0.84 9.99
N CYS A 79 -1.08 -0.03 10.01
CA CYS A 79 -0.53 -0.66 8.81
C CYS A 79 -0.92 -2.13 8.67
N HIS A 80 -1.01 -2.85 9.79
CA HIS A 80 -1.31 -4.29 9.80
C HIS A 80 -2.81 -4.62 9.83
N GLY A 81 -3.67 -3.62 10.07
CA GLY A 81 -5.10 -3.80 10.22
C GLY A 81 -5.52 -4.30 11.60
N PRO A 82 -6.83 -4.43 11.85
CA PRO A 82 -7.37 -4.73 13.18
C PRO A 82 -7.03 -6.14 13.67
N GLY A 83 -6.38 -6.20 14.84
CA GLY A 83 -5.72 -7.37 15.42
C GLY A 83 -6.57 -8.20 16.37
N SER A 84 -7.82 -7.82 16.69
CA SER A 84 -8.58 -8.50 17.77
C SER A 84 -8.79 -9.99 17.56
N ILE A 85 -8.95 -10.42 16.29
CA ILE A 85 -8.98 -11.84 15.97
C ILE A 85 -7.57 -12.42 16.16
N HIS A 86 -6.56 -11.84 15.50
CA HIS A 86 -5.17 -12.30 15.56
C HIS A 86 -4.67 -12.54 16.99
N VAL A 87 -4.94 -11.64 17.94
CA VAL A 87 -4.47 -11.80 19.33
C VAL A 87 -5.34 -12.72 20.19
N SER A 88 -6.52 -13.12 19.71
CA SER A 88 -7.44 -13.94 20.50
C SER A 88 -6.93 -15.37 20.67
N ARG A 89 -7.40 -16.10 21.69
CA ARG A 89 -7.13 -17.55 21.81
C ARG A 89 -8.24 -18.40 21.16
N ALA A 90 -9.22 -17.77 20.51
CA ALA A 90 -10.49 -18.37 20.09
C ALA A 90 -10.41 -19.16 18.76
N HIS A 91 -9.22 -19.45 18.25
CA HIS A 91 -9.00 -20.02 16.92
C HIS A 91 -9.15 -21.55 16.84
N GLY A 92 -9.59 -22.21 17.93
CA GLY A 92 -9.75 -23.67 17.96
C GLY A 92 -8.46 -24.43 17.60
N GLY A 93 -7.30 -23.92 18.02
CA GLY A 93 -5.99 -24.52 17.73
C GLY A 93 -5.39 -24.20 16.36
N ARG A 94 -6.05 -23.41 15.51
CA ARG A 94 -5.58 -23.06 14.15
C ARG A 94 -4.52 -21.93 14.10
N GLY A 95 -3.87 -21.64 15.22
CA GLY A 95 -2.89 -20.55 15.33
C GLY A 95 -3.51 -19.15 15.25
N PHE A 96 -2.67 -18.14 15.02
CA PHE A 96 -3.05 -16.74 14.91
C PHE A 96 -3.20 -16.36 13.42
N PRO A 97 -4.41 -16.05 12.92
CA PRO A 97 -4.61 -15.68 11.53
C PRO A 97 -3.78 -14.46 11.16
N PRO A 98 -3.18 -14.41 9.95
CA PRO A 98 -2.27 -13.34 9.59
C PRO A 98 -3.00 -12.00 9.48
N LEU A 99 -2.28 -10.95 9.87
CA LEU A 99 -2.58 -9.56 9.56
C LEU A 99 -1.95 -9.17 8.21
N THR A 100 -2.13 -7.93 7.76
CA THR A 100 -1.52 -7.47 6.51
C THR A 100 -0.01 -7.69 6.55
N GLN A 101 0.48 -8.61 5.72
CA GLN A 101 1.89 -8.96 5.64
C GLN A 101 2.51 -8.32 4.39
N PHE A 102 3.47 -7.43 4.61
CA PHE A 102 4.17 -6.74 3.53
C PHE A 102 5.24 -7.62 2.88
N GLY A 103 5.45 -7.42 1.58
CA GLY A 103 6.48 -8.07 0.79
C GLY A 103 5.91 -8.91 -0.34
N ARG A 104 6.65 -9.95 -0.74
CA ARG A 104 6.30 -10.85 -1.83
C ARG A 104 6.25 -12.29 -1.33
N GLY A 105 5.48 -13.13 -2.03
CA GLY A 105 5.38 -14.57 -1.76
C GLY A 105 4.00 -14.98 -1.27
N LYS A 106 3.84 -16.28 -1.04
CA LYS A 106 2.56 -16.92 -0.72
C LYS A 106 1.91 -16.44 0.59
N ASP A 107 2.73 -15.95 1.52
CA ASP A 107 2.29 -15.52 2.85
C ASP A 107 2.06 -14.00 2.91
N ALA A 108 2.41 -13.26 1.85
CA ALA A 108 2.18 -11.82 1.78
C ALA A 108 0.69 -11.54 1.50
N ALA A 109 0.21 -10.40 2.01
CA ALA A 109 -1.11 -9.89 1.68
C ALA A 109 -1.21 -9.55 0.18
N PRO A 110 -2.42 -9.51 -0.40
CA PRO A 110 -2.64 -9.00 -1.75
C PRO A 110 -1.97 -7.63 -1.93
N ARG A 111 -1.44 -7.37 -3.13
CA ARG A 111 -0.67 -6.14 -3.40
C ARG A 111 -1.49 -4.89 -3.09
N GLU A 112 -2.74 -4.89 -3.48
CA GLU A 112 -3.67 -3.77 -3.30
C GLU A 112 -3.88 -3.47 -1.81
N GLU A 113 -3.94 -4.51 -0.97
CA GLU A 113 -4.01 -4.37 0.49
C GLU A 113 -2.73 -3.73 1.05
N GLN A 114 -1.56 -4.17 0.58
CA GLN A 114 -0.27 -3.60 1.00
C GLN A 114 -0.13 -2.13 0.56
N LEU A 115 -0.53 -1.78 -0.66
CA LEU A 115 -0.48 -0.41 -1.15
C LEU A 115 -1.46 0.48 -0.38
N HIS A 116 -2.68 -0.01 -0.14
CA HIS A 116 -3.69 0.73 0.60
C HIS A 116 -3.23 1.10 2.00
N ALA A 117 -2.50 0.20 2.69
CA ALA A 117 -1.95 0.48 4.02
C ALA A 117 -0.98 1.68 4.05
N CYS A 118 -0.30 1.99 2.94
CA CYS A 118 0.59 3.15 2.82
C CYS A 118 -0.15 4.38 2.27
N LEU A 119 -0.91 4.19 1.19
CA LEU A 119 -1.53 5.27 0.42
C LEU A 119 -2.76 5.85 1.12
N SER A 120 -3.32 5.17 2.11
CA SER A 120 -4.37 5.75 2.98
C SER A 120 -3.93 7.05 3.67
N CYS A 121 -2.62 7.24 3.87
CA CYS A 121 -2.04 8.48 4.39
C CYS A 121 -1.12 9.16 3.36
N HIS A 122 -0.28 8.41 2.64
CA HIS A 122 0.69 8.98 1.72
C HIS A 122 0.10 9.43 0.37
N ALA A 123 -1.16 9.13 0.06
CA ALA A 123 -1.87 9.76 -1.06
C ALA A 123 -2.95 10.75 -0.58
N ASP A 124 -3.09 10.94 0.74
CA ASP A 124 -4.08 11.82 1.33
C ASP A 124 -3.67 13.29 1.17
N GLU A 125 -4.59 14.12 0.72
CA GLU A 125 -4.40 15.57 0.55
C GLU A 125 -4.10 16.27 1.87
N ARG A 126 -4.49 15.69 3.01
CA ARG A 126 -4.21 16.22 4.35
C ARG A 126 -2.75 16.08 4.75
N MET A 127 -1.96 15.26 4.05
CA MET A 127 -0.55 14.97 4.34
C MET A 127 0.37 15.70 3.36
N GLU A 128 0.20 17.02 3.21
CA GLU A 128 0.80 17.85 2.15
C GLU A 128 2.30 17.57 1.90
N ASP A 129 3.11 17.57 2.96
CA ASP A 129 4.56 17.34 2.90
C ASP A 129 4.98 15.88 2.67
N GLN A 130 4.07 14.92 2.76
CA GLN A 130 4.36 13.48 2.62
C GLN A 130 3.55 12.82 1.50
N ARG A 131 2.77 13.63 0.77
CA ARG A 131 1.89 13.15 -0.29
C ARG A 131 2.70 12.77 -1.52
N ILE A 132 2.37 11.62 -2.08
CA ILE A 132 2.97 11.08 -3.29
C ILE A 132 1.87 10.69 -4.29
N THR A 133 2.25 10.53 -5.57
CA THR A 133 1.34 10.10 -6.64
C THR A 133 1.82 8.79 -7.27
N PHE A 134 1.95 7.75 -6.42
CA PHE A 134 2.60 6.49 -6.83
C PHE A 134 1.84 5.74 -7.92
N ILE A 135 0.51 5.77 -7.89
CA ILE A 135 -0.33 5.04 -8.83
C ILE A 135 -0.12 5.57 -10.25
N GLY A 136 0.20 4.67 -11.17
CA GLY A 136 0.53 5.01 -12.56
C GLY A 136 2.00 5.36 -12.80
N SER A 137 2.84 5.41 -11.77
CA SER A 137 4.31 5.53 -11.90
C SER A 137 4.91 4.33 -12.64
N ALA A 138 6.16 4.47 -13.10
CA ALA A 138 6.87 3.38 -13.74
C ALA A 138 7.00 2.15 -12.81
N HIS A 139 7.25 2.37 -11.52
CA HIS A 139 7.37 1.30 -10.54
C HIS A 139 6.02 0.67 -10.16
N ASP A 140 4.94 1.44 -10.10
CA ASP A 140 3.60 0.88 -9.92
C ASP A 140 3.21 -0.05 -11.07
N ARG A 141 3.44 0.38 -12.32
CA ARG A 141 3.17 -0.43 -13.52
C ARG A 141 3.99 -1.73 -13.57
N GLN A 142 5.13 -1.76 -12.89
CA GLN A 142 5.97 -2.95 -12.75
C GLN A 142 5.66 -3.75 -11.48
N THR A 143 4.51 -3.50 -10.84
CA THR A 143 4.02 -4.21 -9.64
C THR A 143 5.01 -4.16 -8.46
N ILE A 144 5.77 -3.07 -8.35
CA ILE A 144 6.62 -2.83 -7.19
C ILE A 144 5.75 -2.32 -6.03
N ASN A 145 6.04 -2.81 -4.82
CA ASN A 145 5.38 -2.37 -3.59
C ASN A 145 6.32 -1.43 -2.82
N CYS A 146 5.77 -0.54 -1.98
CA CYS A 146 6.54 0.41 -1.17
C CYS A 146 7.63 -0.29 -0.34
N SER A 147 7.29 -1.43 0.29
CA SER A 147 8.19 -2.26 1.10
C SER A 147 9.33 -2.94 0.33
N THR A 148 9.37 -2.80 -0.99
CA THR A 148 10.51 -3.24 -1.81
C THR A 148 11.72 -2.34 -1.60
N CYS A 149 11.48 -1.05 -1.34
CA CYS A 149 12.53 -0.04 -1.16
C CYS A 149 12.55 0.50 0.28
N HIS A 150 11.37 0.77 0.84
CA HIS A 150 11.21 1.37 2.16
C HIS A 150 11.20 0.32 3.27
N THR A 151 11.83 0.62 4.40
CA THR A 151 11.78 -0.23 5.61
C THR A 151 11.15 0.51 6.77
N ALA A 152 9.88 0.20 7.07
CA ALA A 152 9.16 0.81 8.18
C ALA A 152 9.63 0.33 9.57
N HIS A 153 10.05 -0.93 9.69
CA HIS A 153 10.61 -1.49 10.93
C HIS A 153 12.10 -1.15 11.08
N ALA A 154 12.39 0.14 11.11
CA ALA A 154 13.71 0.73 11.31
C ALA A 154 13.55 2.08 12.02
N GLY A 155 14.62 2.58 12.66
CA GLY A 155 14.57 3.90 13.31
C GLY A 155 14.51 5.07 12.33
N GLY A 156 14.98 4.85 11.11
CA GLY A 156 14.80 5.72 9.96
C GLY A 156 14.82 4.86 8.70
N ASP A 157 14.27 5.37 7.61
CA ASP A 157 14.21 4.60 6.37
C ASP A 157 15.60 4.53 5.72
N PRO A 158 16.19 3.33 5.53
CA PRO A 158 17.49 3.19 4.90
C PRO A 158 17.57 3.82 3.50
N ILE A 159 16.46 3.95 2.77
CA ILE A 159 16.46 4.56 1.44
C ILE A 159 16.85 6.06 1.46
N SER A 160 16.83 6.69 2.63
CA SER A 160 17.30 8.08 2.82
C SER A 160 18.82 8.22 2.84
N ASP A 161 19.54 7.13 3.11
CA ASP A 161 21.00 7.10 3.03
C ASP A 161 21.46 6.86 1.58
N ARG A 162 22.50 7.59 1.14
CA ARG A 162 22.98 7.56 -0.25
C ARG A 162 23.44 6.17 -0.68
N GLU A 163 24.24 5.51 0.15
CA GLU A 163 24.82 4.21 -0.19
C GLU A 163 23.75 3.11 -0.18
N SER A 164 22.87 3.16 0.82
CA SER A 164 21.72 2.26 0.94
C SER A 164 20.73 2.45 -0.22
N GLN A 165 20.53 3.68 -0.67
CA GLN A 165 19.71 3.99 -1.85
C GLN A 165 20.32 3.40 -3.11
N LEU A 166 21.61 3.64 -3.37
CA LEU A 166 22.33 3.05 -4.50
C LEU A 166 22.24 1.52 -4.49
N ALA A 167 22.47 0.90 -3.34
CA ALA A 167 22.39 -0.55 -3.16
C ALA A 167 20.97 -1.11 -3.35
N THR A 168 19.94 -0.30 -3.13
CA THR A 168 18.53 -0.69 -3.35
C THR A 168 18.17 -0.58 -4.82
N CYS A 169 18.46 0.56 -5.46
CA CYS A 169 18.14 0.83 -6.86
C CYS A 169 18.89 -0.15 -7.80
N SER A 170 20.18 -0.37 -7.55
CA SER A 170 21.04 -1.19 -8.42
C SER A 170 20.67 -2.67 -8.47
N ARG A 171 19.82 -3.17 -7.55
CA ARG A 171 19.27 -4.54 -7.61
C ARG A 171 18.52 -4.81 -8.92
N CYS A 172 17.85 -3.79 -9.45
CA CYS A 172 17.15 -3.84 -10.73
C CYS A 172 17.88 -3.02 -11.81
N HIS A 173 18.44 -1.86 -11.42
CA HIS A 173 19.00 -0.86 -12.33
C HIS A 173 20.52 -0.97 -12.52
N ARG A 174 21.09 -2.17 -12.46
CA ARG A 174 22.55 -2.41 -12.57
C ARG A 174 23.22 -1.77 -13.79
N ARG A 175 22.53 -1.70 -14.94
CA ARG A 175 23.10 -1.10 -16.17
C ARG A 175 23.40 0.39 -16.00
N HIS A 176 22.62 1.08 -15.18
CA HIS A 176 22.85 2.51 -14.92
C HIS A 176 24.10 2.76 -14.08
N LEU A 177 24.75 1.75 -13.51
CA LEU A 177 26.04 1.94 -12.83
C LEU A 177 27.20 2.16 -13.81
N GLU A 178 27.07 1.67 -15.04
CA GLU A 178 28.14 1.71 -16.06
C GLU A 178 27.75 2.62 -17.23
N GLU A 179 26.46 2.63 -17.60
CA GLU A 179 25.94 3.28 -18.80
C GLU A 179 25.17 4.57 -18.48
N HIS A 180 25.30 5.15 -17.27
CA HIS A 180 24.63 6.42 -16.99
C HIS A 180 25.19 7.50 -17.93
N PRO A 181 24.36 8.13 -18.79
CA PRO A 181 24.83 8.99 -19.89
C PRO A 181 25.69 10.20 -19.49
N ARG A 182 25.85 10.46 -18.19
CA ARG A 182 26.53 11.64 -17.64
C ARG A 182 27.79 11.34 -16.81
N PHE A 183 28.23 10.08 -16.67
CA PHE A 183 29.58 9.81 -16.12
C PHE A 183 30.71 10.42 -16.97
N GLU A 184 30.43 10.78 -18.22
CA GLU A 184 31.37 11.47 -19.11
C GLU A 184 31.51 12.98 -18.81
N ASP A 185 30.49 13.60 -18.20
CA ASP A 185 30.49 15.02 -17.84
C ASP A 185 30.91 15.20 -16.37
N LYS A 186 32.17 15.59 -16.17
CA LYS A 186 32.81 15.74 -14.86
C LYS A 186 32.34 16.96 -14.06
N SER A 187 31.31 17.68 -14.51
CA SER A 187 30.77 18.85 -13.81
C SER A 187 29.90 18.51 -12.59
N ILE A 188 29.47 17.25 -12.45
CA ILE A 188 28.65 16.76 -11.34
C ILE A 188 29.40 15.63 -10.64
N ASP A 189 29.56 15.75 -9.32
CA ASP A 189 30.08 14.67 -8.49
C ASP A 189 28.93 13.70 -8.14
N PHE A 190 28.74 12.69 -8.98
CA PHE A 190 27.72 11.66 -8.77
C PHE A 190 28.00 10.79 -7.54
N ASP A 191 29.25 10.71 -7.07
CA ASP A 191 29.57 9.98 -5.85
C ASP A 191 29.06 10.71 -4.60
N ALA A 192 28.83 12.03 -4.70
CA ALA A 192 28.26 12.84 -3.63
C ALA A 192 26.72 12.91 -3.64
N LEU A 193 26.05 12.41 -4.68
CA LEU A 193 24.60 12.53 -4.87
C LEU A 193 23.86 11.21 -4.65
N SER A 194 22.57 11.32 -4.32
CA SER A 194 21.63 10.19 -4.28
C SER A 194 20.86 10.13 -5.62
N CYS A 195 20.41 8.94 -6.02
CA CYS A 195 19.55 8.78 -7.20
C CYS A 195 18.32 9.69 -7.15
N SER A 196 17.75 9.86 -5.96
CA SER A 196 16.58 10.69 -5.68
C SER A 196 16.86 12.20 -5.75
N THR A 197 18.11 12.62 -5.93
CA THR A 197 18.42 14.03 -6.19
C THR A 197 17.86 14.48 -7.54
N CYS A 198 17.76 13.58 -8.51
CA CYS A 198 17.27 13.89 -9.86
C CYS A 198 16.04 13.08 -10.26
N HIS A 199 15.77 11.93 -9.62
CA HIS A 199 14.66 11.06 -9.97
C HIS A 199 13.61 10.98 -8.87
N ASP A 200 12.35 11.18 -9.20
CA ASP A 200 11.25 10.85 -8.30
C ASP A 200 10.56 9.55 -8.77
N VAL A 201 10.78 8.48 -8.01
CA VAL A 201 10.24 7.15 -8.31
C VAL A 201 8.77 7.01 -7.95
N HIS A 202 8.20 8.01 -7.28
CA HIS A 202 6.83 8.01 -6.80
C HIS A 202 5.87 8.80 -7.67
N VAL A 203 6.32 9.47 -8.73
CA VAL A 203 5.44 10.20 -9.64
C VAL A 203 5.40 9.54 -11.03
N PRO A 204 4.28 9.65 -11.75
CA PRO A 204 4.25 9.29 -13.16
C PRO A 204 5.09 10.29 -13.95
N ALA A 205 5.88 9.79 -14.91
CA ALA A 205 6.70 10.63 -15.80
C ALA A 205 5.91 11.71 -16.56
N ALA A 206 4.59 11.56 -16.69
CA ALA A 206 3.72 12.57 -17.29
C ALA A 206 3.48 13.81 -16.40
N LEU A 207 3.94 13.77 -15.15
CA LEU A 207 3.86 14.87 -14.17
C LEU A 207 5.24 15.46 -13.83
N GLU A 208 6.31 15.00 -14.48
CA GLU A 208 7.63 15.65 -14.44
C GLU A 208 7.61 16.80 -15.44
N GLU A 209 7.23 18.01 -15.01
CA GLU A 209 7.33 19.25 -15.80
C GLU A 209 8.77 19.78 -15.89
#